data_AF-A0A969WI53-F1
#
_entry.id   AF-A0A969WI53-F1
#
_cell.length_a   1.000
_cell.length_b   1.000
_cell.length_c   1.000
_cell.angle_alpha   90.00
_cell.angle_beta   90.00
_cell.angle_gamma   90.00
#
_symmetry.space_group_name_H-M   'P 1'
#
loop_
_entity.id
_entity.type
_entity.pdbx_description
1 polymer ?
#
loop_
_entity_poly.entity_id
_entity_poly.type
_entity_poly.pdbx_seq_one_letter_code
_entity_poly.pdbx_strand_id
1 'polypeptide(L)'
;MDFGADVILAVLVPPLLFEATLNIPWNRLKSDLGIIALLAVVGTLLSTIIVGGAVMQFLGIPLAAALAFGALISATDPVSVISFFRSLGVSKRLSILVEGESLFNDGTAIVLFNLALTAGLLGLDSFGPGQALQQFVVVSLGGLAVGLVLGTSSRHSS
;
A
#
# COMPACT_ATOMS: atom_id res chain seq x y z
N MET A 1 -26.67 -5.18 -9.98
CA MET A 1 -25.20 -5.19 -9.86
C MET A 1 -24.85 -3.82 -9.31
N ASP A 2 -24.68 -3.70 -8.00
CA ASP A 2 -24.22 -2.44 -7.44
C ASP A 2 -22.79 -2.26 -7.93
N PHE A 3 -22.56 -1.22 -8.74
CA PHE A 3 -21.22 -0.78 -9.09
C PHE A 3 -20.62 -0.12 -7.84
N GLY A 4 -20.28 -0.95 -6.85
CA GLY A 4 -19.74 -0.53 -5.55
C GLY A 4 -18.31 0.01 -5.65
N ALA A 5 -17.88 0.70 -4.60
CA ALA A 5 -16.51 1.22 -4.48
C ALA A 5 -15.46 0.11 -4.68
N ASP A 6 -15.77 -1.10 -4.24
CA ASP A 6 -15.01 -2.33 -4.37
C ASP A 6 -14.72 -2.71 -5.84
N VAL A 7 -15.69 -2.56 -6.76
CA VAL A 7 -15.47 -2.82 -8.20
C VAL A 7 -14.60 -1.71 -8.81
N ILE A 8 -14.83 -0.46 -8.42
CA ILE A 8 -14.07 0.69 -8.92
C ILE A 8 -12.60 0.56 -8.48
N LEU A 9 -12.36 0.26 -7.21
CA LEU A 9 -11.01 0.04 -6.68
C LEU A 9 -10.33 -1.15 -7.36
N ALA A 10 -11.02 -2.28 -7.49
CA ALA A 10 -10.45 -3.48 -8.10
C ALA A 10 -10.06 -3.30 -9.59
N VAL A 11 -10.78 -2.45 -10.32
CA VAL A 11 -10.55 -2.24 -11.76
C VAL A 11 -9.58 -1.08 -12.01
N LEU A 12 -9.65 0.01 -11.24
CA LEU A 12 -8.85 1.22 -11.49
C LEU A 12 -7.48 1.19 -10.80
N VAL A 13 -7.39 0.63 -9.59
CA VAL A 13 -6.13 0.63 -8.83
C VAL A 13 -5.01 -0.11 -9.57
N PRO A 14 -5.22 -1.31 -10.16
CA PRO A 14 -4.11 -2.02 -10.82
C PRO A 14 -3.52 -1.28 -12.03
N PRO A 15 -4.32 -0.74 -12.99
CA PRO A 15 -3.77 0.05 -14.09
C PRO A 15 -3.06 1.34 -13.62
N LEU A 16 -3.62 2.06 -12.64
CA LEU A 16 -3.02 3.29 -12.13
C LEU A 16 -1.68 3.03 -11.44
N LEU A 17 -1.60 1.98 -10.61
CA LEU A 17 -0.34 1.55 -10.00
C LEU A 17 0.68 1.12 -11.06
N PHE A 18 0.23 0.39 -12.09
CA PHE A 18 1.11 -0.02 -13.18
C PHE A 18 1.69 1.18 -13.93
N GLU A 19 0.85 2.15 -14.32
CA GLU A 19 1.31 3.39 -14.97
C GLU A 19 2.28 4.18 -14.09
N ALA A 20 1.99 4.33 -12.80
CA ALA A 20 2.88 4.99 -11.85
C ALA A 20 4.24 4.30 -11.78
N THR A 21 4.28 2.96 -11.74
CA THR A 21 5.55 2.20 -11.70
C THR A 21 6.41 2.40 -12.95
N LEU A 22 5.79 2.57 -14.13
CA LEU A 22 6.52 2.76 -15.40
C LEU A 22 7.26 4.11 -15.47
N ASN A 23 6.75 5.12 -14.76
CA ASN A 23 7.33 6.46 -14.75
C ASN A 23 8.53 6.60 -13.78
N ILE A 24 8.72 5.64 -12.87
CA ILE A 24 9.80 5.68 -11.88
C ILE A 24 11.09 5.09 -12.47
N PRO A 25 12.23 5.81 -12.41
CA PRO A 25 13.50 5.32 -12.94
C PRO A 25 14.06 4.15 -12.11
N TRP A 26 13.83 2.91 -12.57
CA TRP A 26 14.23 1.66 -11.90
C TRP A 26 15.67 1.64 -11.39
N ASN A 27 16.63 2.13 -12.19
CA ASN A 27 18.04 2.15 -11.81
C ASN A 27 18.36 3.00 -10.58
N ARG A 28 17.53 4.00 -10.28
CA ARG A 28 17.65 4.85 -9.09
C ARG A 28 16.74 4.39 -7.94
N LEU A 29 15.61 3.77 -8.26
CA LEU A 29 14.76 3.14 -7.25
C LEU A 29 15.49 1.99 -6.55
N LYS A 30 16.14 1.11 -7.33
CA LYS A 30 16.79 -0.10 -6.81
C LYS A 30 17.90 0.16 -5.79
N SER A 31 18.57 1.30 -5.85
CA SER A 31 19.62 1.67 -4.88
C SER A 31 19.06 2.03 -3.50
N ASP A 32 17.80 2.45 -3.42
CA ASP A 32 17.15 2.89 -2.19
C ASP A 32 15.93 2.01 -1.81
N LEU A 33 15.70 0.88 -2.52
CA LEU A 33 14.55 -0.02 -2.31
C LEU A 33 14.36 -0.45 -0.86
N GLY A 34 15.44 -0.74 -0.13
CA GLY A 34 15.36 -1.15 1.27
C GLY A 34 14.78 -0.07 2.17
N ILE A 35 15.19 1.19 1.97
CA ILE A 35 14.68 2.33 2.74
C ILE A 35 13.25 2.64 2.33
N ILE A 36 12.95 2.62 1.02
CA ILE A 36 11.61 2.86 0.49
C ILE A 36 10.62 1.83 1.03
N ALA A 37 10.96 0.54 0.94
CA ALA A 37 10.11 -0.53 1.44
C ALA A 37 9.92 -0.45 2.96
N LEU A 38 10.97 -0.11 3.70
CA LEU A 38 10.87 0.08 5.15
C LEU A 38 9.93 1.24 5.51
N LEU A 39 10.12 2.40 4.87
CA LEU A 39 9.29 3.59 5.11
C LEU A 39 7.84 3.33 4.73
N ALA A 40 7.59 2.75 3.56
CA ALA A 40 6.27 2.38 3.11
C ALA A 40 5.64 1.41 4.11
N VAL A 41 6.20 0.21 4.30
CA VAL A 41 5.56 -0.83 5.12
C VAL A 41 5.37 -0.38 6.57
N VAL A 42 6.40 0.13 7.23
CA VAL A 42 6.33 0.53 8.64
C VAL A 42 5.50 1.80 8.80
N GLY A 43 5.65 2.76 7.90
CA GLY A 43 4.87 4.01 7.91
C GLY A 43 3.37 3.75 7.75
N THR A 44 2.99 2.94 6.75
CA THR A 44 1.59 2.53 6.53
C THR A 44 1.03 1.78 7.73
N LEU A 45 1.78 0.83 8.31
CA LEU A 45 1.36 0.07 9.49
C LEU A 45 1.12 0.98 10.69
N LEU A 46 2.07 1.86 11.00
CA LEU A 46 1.94 2.81 12.10
C LEU A 46 0.77 3.77 11.88
N SER A 47 0.64 4.33 10.67
CA SER A 47 -0.48 5.20 10.31
C SER A 47 -1.82 4.49 10.49
N THR A 48 -1.93 3.25 10.00
CA THR A 48 -3.13 2.41 10.13
C THR A 48 -3.51 2.19 11.59
N ILE A 49 -2.55 1.82 12.44
CA ILE A 49 -2.79 1.54 13.87
C ILE A 49 -3.15 2.81 14.61
N ILE A 50 -2.45 3.92 14.36
CA ILE A 50 -2.68 5.19 15.06
C ILE A 50 -4.05 5.77 14.67
N VAL A 51 -4.32 5.88 13.38
CA VAL A 51 -5.59 6.42 12.87
C VAL A 51 -6.74 5.49 13.22
N GLY A 52 -6.58 4.18 13.01
CA GLY A 52 -7.60 3.19 13.35
C GLY A 52 -7.89 3.15 14.85
N GLY A 53 -6.86 3.21 15.69
CA GLY A 53 -7.00 3.29 17.15
C GLY A 53 -7.73 4.56 17.59
N ALA A 54 -7.39 5.71 17.00
CA ALA A 54 -8.09 6.97 17.26
C ALA A 54 -9.57 6.89 16.85
N VAL A 55 -9.85 6.41 15.64
CA VAL A 55 -11.22 6.24 15.13
C VAL A 55 -12.03 5.29 16.02
N MET A 56 -11.46 4.16 16.43
CA MET A 56 -12.09 3.24 17.37
C MET A 56 -12.45 3.94 18.69
N GLN A 57 -11.51 4.70 19.24
CA GLN A 57 -11.70 5.40 20.51
C GLN A 57 -12.76 6.50 20.44
N PHE A 58 -12.80 7.29 19.36
CA PHE A 58 -13.70 8.43 19.25
C PHE A 58 -15.09 8.07 18.71
N LEU A 59 -15.20 7.06 17.84
CA LEU A 59 -16.46 6.67 17.18
C LEU A 59 -17.06 5.39 17.76
N GLY A 60 -16.33 4.63 18.58
CA GLY A 60 -16.83 3.42 19.23
C GLY A 60 -17.15 2.28 18.26
N ILE A 61 -16.55 2.27 17.07
CA ILE A 61 -16.79 1.25 16.04
C ILE A 61 -15.87 0.02 16.26
N PRO A 62 -16.22 -1.16 15.70
CA PRO A 62 -15.41 -2.37 15.85
C PRO A 62 -13.96 -2.18 15.36
N LEU A 63 -13.00 -2.80 16.04
CA LEU A 63 -11.56 -2.69 15.72
C LEU A 63 -11.26 -2.98 14.25
N ALA A 64 -11.84 -4.03 13.69
CA ALA A 64 -11.67 -4.40 12.29
C ALA A 64 -12.11 -3.28 11.32
N ALA A 65 -13.25 -2.65 11.58
CA ALA A 65 -13.74 -1.53 10.78
C ALA A 65 -12.85 -0.29 10.94
N ALA A 66 -12.38 -0.03 12.17
CA ALA A 66 -11.49 1.08 12.44
C ALA A 66 -10.11 0.92 11.79
N LEU A 67 -9.53 -0.28 11.82
CA LEU A 67 -8.27 -0.60 11.15
C LEU A 67 -8.42 -0.60 9.63
N ALA A 68 -9.55 -1.08 9.09
CA ALA A 68 -9.84 -0.96 7.66
C ALA A 68 -9.89 0.52 7.24
N PHE A 69 -10.54 1.38 8.03
CA PHE A 69 -10.53 2.82 7.80
C PHE A 69 -9.10 3.40 7.88
N GLY A 70 -8.34 3.05 8.90
CA GLY A 70 -6.94 3.48 9.06
C GLY A 70 -6.07 3.09 7.86
N ALA A 71 -6.22 1.85 7.37
CA ALA A 71 -5.51 1.36 6.19
C ALA A 71 -5.89 2.15 4.93
N LEU A 72 -7.19 2.39 4.73
CA LEU A 72 -7.69 3.13 3.57
C LEU A 72 -7.16 4.57 3.52
N ILE A 73 -7.01 5.23 4.67
CA ILE A 73 -6.50 6.61 4.76
C ILE A 73 -4.96 6.68 4.80
N SER A 74 -4.29 5.56 5.09
CA SER A 74 -2.82 5.52 5.19
C SER A 74 -2.09 5.66 3.84
N ALA A 75 -2.75 5.33 2.73
CA ALA A 75 -2.24 5.54 1.38
C ALA A 75 -2.03 7.04 1.11
N THR A 76 -0.87 7.43 0.57
CA THR A 76 -0.45 8.83 0.40
C THR A 76 -0.26 9.18 -1.08
N ASP A 77 -0.71 10.37 -1.49
CA ASP A 77 -0.41 10.92 -2.82
C ASP A 77 0.75 11.94 -2.74
N PRO A 78 1.90 11.67 -3.39
CA PRO A 78 3.09 12.48 -3.27
C PRO A 78 3.13 13.61 -4.31
N VAL A 79 2.20 13.66 -5.28
CA VAL A 79 2.27 14.59 -6.43
C VAL A 79 2.41 16.04 -5.97
N SER A 80 1.59 16.45 -5.02
CA SER A 80 1.62 17.81 -4.47
C SER A 80 2.93 18.09 -3.72
N VAL A 81 3.39 17.16 -2.90
CA VAL A 81 4.62 17.28 -2.11
C VAL A 81 5.85 17.35 -3.02
N ILE A 82 5.90 16.53 -4.06
CA ILE A 82 6.99 16.50 -5.04
C ILE A 82 7.02 17.80 -5.83
N SER A 83 5.87 18.32 -6.27
CA SER A 83 5.81 19.59 -7.01
C SER A 83 6.36 20.76 -6.17
N PHE A 84 5.99 20.79 -4.88
CA PHE A 84 6.49 21.75 -3.92
C PHE A 84 8.01 21.60 -3.69
N PHE A 85 8.51 20.38 -3.46
CA PHE A 85 9.94 20.12 -3.30
C PHE A 85 10.76 20.49 -4.54
N ARG A 86 10.23 20.31 -5.75
CA ARG A 86 10.91 20.75 -6.97
C ARG A 86 11.02 22.27 -7.02
N SER A 87 10.00 23.01 -6.57
CA SER A 87 10.06 24.48 -6.47
C SER A 87 11.13 24.98 -5.48
N LEU A 88 11.44 24.18 -4.46
CA LEU A 88 12.47 24.44 -3.46
C LEU A 88 13.88 23.94 -3.87
N GLY A 89 14.04 23.36 -5.05
CA GLY A 89 15.33 22.87 -5.54
C GLY A 89 15.85 21.61 -4.83
N VAL A 90 14.96 20.80 -4.24
CA VAL A 90 15.35 19.60 -3.49
C VAL A 90 15.90 18.51 -4.43
N SER A 91 16.77 17.64 -3.90
CA SER A 91 17.49 16.63 -4.70
C SER A 91 16.54 15.63 -5.40
N LYS A 92 16.94 15.18 -6.60
CA LYS A 92 16.23 14.11 -7.34
C LYS A 92 16.08 12.82 -6.53
N ARG A 93 17.02 12.54 -5.61
CA ARG A 93 16.95 11.37 -4.73
C ARG A 93 15.76 11.46 -3.80
N LEU A 94 15.50 12.62 -3.17
CA LEU A 94 14.36 12.77 -2.28
C LEU A 94 13.03 12.60 -3.03
N SER A 95 12.90 13.12 -4.25
CA SER A 95 11.70 12.89 -5.06
C SER A 95 11.47 11.40 -5.30
N ILE A 96 12.51 10.64 -5.63
CA ILE A 96 12.40 9.19 -5.86
C ILE A 96 12.05 8.44 -4.57
N LEU A 97 12.61 8.85 -3.43
CA LEU A 97 12.29 8.25 -2.14
C LEU A 97 10.80 8.44 -1.80
N VAL A 98 10.27 9.65 -1.98
CA VAL A 98 8.87 9.98 -1.68
C VAL A 98 7.91 9.34 -2.67
N GLU A 99 8.24 9.36 -3.97
CA GLU A 99 7.43 8.73 -5.02
C GLU A 99 7.41 7.20 -4.87
N GLY A 100 8.55 6.61 -4.53
CA GLY A 100 8.63 5.19 -4.20
C GLY A 100 7.88 4.85 -2.92
N GLU A 101 8.05 5.62 -1.84
CA GLU A 101 7.37 5.36 -0.57
C GLU A 101 5.86 5.32 -0.73
N SER A 102 5.27 6.33 -1.40
CA SER A 102 3.85 6.35 -1.73
C SER A 102 3.41 5.14 -2.57
N LEU A 103 4.16 4.79 -3.63
CA LEU A 103 3.80 3.67 -4.49
C LEU A 103 3.76 2.33 -3.73
N PHE A 104 4.75 2.08 -2.87
CA PHE A 104 4.79 0.87 -2.05
C PHE A 104 3.77 0.93 -0.88
N ASN A 105 3.47 2.13 -0.39
CA ASN A 105 2.45 2.38 0.63
C ASN A 105 1.07 1.99 0.11
N ASP A 106 0.68 2.38 -1.12
CA ASP A 106 -0.61 2.01 -1.72
C ASP A 106 -0.82 0.49 -1.74
N GLY A 107 0.20 -0.25 -2.18
CA GLY A 107 0.20 -1.71 -2.16
C GLY A 107 0.11 -2.30 -0.76
N THR A 108 0.78 -1.69 0.22
CA THR A 108 0.72 -2.12 1.63
C THR A 108 -0.67 -1.86 2.22
N ALA A 109 -1.24 -0.68 1.98
CA ALA A 109 -2.53 -0.23 2.48
C ALA A 109 -3.66 -1.15 2.02
N ILE A 110 -3.66 -1.58 0.75
CA ILE A 110 -4.69 -2.50 0.24
C ILE A 110 -4.58 -3.90 0.87
N VAL A 111 -3.37 -4.39 1.18
CA VAL A 111 -3.21 -5.66 1.91
C VAL A 111 -3.75 -5.51 3.33
N LEU A 112 -3.37 -4.44 4.04
CA LEU A 112 -3.85 -4.19 5.41
C LEU A 112 -5.37 -4.01 5.47
N PHE A 113 -5.96 -3.32 4.51
CA PHE A 113 -7.41 -3.16 4.38
C PHE A 113 -8.11 -4.53 4.28
N ASN A 114 -7.65 -5.40 3.37
CA ASN A 114 -8.22 -6.73 3.19
C ASN A 114 -8.03 -7.62 4.43
N LEU A 115 -6.88 -7.52 5.11
CA LEU A 115 -6.65 -8.24 6.37
C LEU A 115 -7.59 -7.78 7.48
N ALA A 116 -7.84 -6.47 7.59
CA ALA A 116 -8.78 -5.92 8.56
C ALA A 116 -10.22 -6.37 8.28
N LEU A 117 -10.65 -6.38 7.01
CA LEU A 117 -11.94 -6.94 6.62
C LEU A 117 -12.05 -8.44 6.95
N THR A 118 -11.01 -9.21 6.65
CA THR A 118 -10.95 -10.65 6.95
C THR A 118 -11.05 -10.89 8.46
N ALA A 119 -10.35 -10.10 9.28
CA ALA A 119 -10.45 -10.16 10.73
C ALA A 119 -11.85 -9.83 11.25
N GLY A 120 -12.54 -8.87 10.62
CA GLY A 120 -13.92 -8.52 10.95
C GLY A 120 -14.93 -9.62 10.61
N LEU A 121 -14.69 -10.36 9.53
CA LEU A 121 -15.56 -11.46 9.08
C LEU A 121 -15.34 -12.76 9.86
N LEU A 122 -14.08 -13.11 10.14
CA LEU A 122 -13.72 -14.36 10.83
C LEU A 122 -13.75 -14.23 12.37
N GLY A 123 -13.71 -13.00 12.88
CA GLY A 123 -13.55 -12.73 14.31
C GLY A 123 -12.10 -12.86 14.78
N LEU A 124 -11.76 -12.09 15.82
CA LEU A 124 -10.38 -11.99 16.33
C LEU A 124 -9.87 -13.28 16.98
N ASP A 125 -10.77 -14.15 17.46
CA ASP A 125 -10.40 -15.45 18.04
C ASP A 125 -9.85 -16.43 16.99
N SER A 126 -10.32 -16.32 15.75
CA SER A 126 -9.90 -17.15 14.62
C SER A 126 -8.80 -16.48 13.79
N PHE A 127 -8.76 -15.14 13.78
CA PHE A 127 -7.83 -14.34 13.00
C PHE A 127 -7.13 -13.30 13.87
N GLY A 128 -6.09 -13.75 14.58
CA GLY A 128 -5.26 -12.91 15.44
C GLY A 128 -4.09 -12.23 14.71
N PRO A 129 -3.26 -11.47 15.43
CA PRO A 129 -2.12 -10.74 14.86
C PRO A 129 -1.08 -11.64 14.19
N GLY A 130 -0.88 -12.85 14.69
CA GLY A 130 0.06 -13.82 14.11
C GLY A 130 -0.40 -14.32 12.73
N GLN A 131 -1.68 -14.66 12.61
CA GLN A 131 -2.30 -15.05 11.34
C GLN A 131 -2.31 -13.88 10.36
N ALA A 132 -2.62 -12.67 10.84
CA ALA A 132 -2.58 -11.46 10.02
C ALA A 132 -1.17 -11.20 9.46
N LEU A 133 -0.13 -11.33 10.29
CA LEU A 133 1.27 -11.18 9.85
C LEU A 133 1.66 -12.25 8.83
N GLN A 134 1.31 -13.52 9.09
CA GLN A 134 1.57 -14.61 8.15
C GLN A 134 0.89 -14.33 6.80
N GLN A 135 -0.38 -13.94 6.82
CA GLN A 135 -1.15 -13.66 5.62
C GLN A 135 -0.61 -12.43 4.89
N PHE A 136 -0.18 -11.39 5.61
CA PHE A 136 0.49 -10.23 5.04
C PHE A 136 1.74 -10.65 4.24
N VAL A 137 2.59 -11.49 4.81
CA VAL A 137 3.80 -11.99 4.16
C VAL A 137 3.44 -12.84 2.94
N VAL A 138 2.49 -13.77 3.06
CA VAL A 138 2.05 -14.65 1.96
C VAL A 138 1.49 -13.83 0.79
N VAL A 139 0.60 -12.88 1.04
CA VAL A 139 0.00 -12.05 0.00
C VAL A 139 1.05 -11.14 -0.65
N SER A 140 1.92 -10.52 0.14
CA SER A 140 2.96 -9.62 -0.37
C SER A 140 3.98 -10.37 -1.24
N LEU A 141 4.49 -11.51 -0.76
CA LEU A 141 5.45 -12.32 -1.52
C LEU A 141 4.80 -13.01 -2.72
N GLY A 142 3.55 -13.48 -2.58
CA GLY A 142 2.78 -14.06 -3.67
C GLY A 142 2.53 -13.06 -4.79
N GLY A 143 2.11 -11.84 -4.45
CA GLY A 143 1.94 -10.75 -5.40
C GLY A 143 3.25 -10.39 -6.12
N LEU A 144 4.36 -10.30 -5.38
CA LEU A 144 5.69 -10.08 -5.94
C LEU A 144 6.09 -11.20 -6.91
N ALA A 145 5.91 -12.46 -6.54
CA ALA A 145 6.23 -13.61 -7.38
C ALA A 145 5.41 -13.61 -8.67
N VAL A 146 4.10 -13.41 -8.58
CA VAL A 146 3.20 -13.33 -9.75
C VAL A 146 3.59 -12.15 -10.65
N GLY A 147 3.85 -10.98 -10.07
CA GLY A 147 4.30 -9.80 -10.81
C GLY A 147 5.61 -10.03 -11.57
N LEU A 148 6.58 -10.71 -10.96
CA LEU A 148 7.85 -11.05 -11.61
C LEU A 148 7.64 -12.03 -12.79
N VAL A 149 6.82 -13.06 -12.61
CA VAL A 149 6.53 -14.05 -13.67
C VAL A 149 5.85 -13.38 -14.87
N LEU A 150 4.82 -12.58 -14.62
CA LEU A 150 4.09 -11.89 -15.69
C LEU A 150 4.96 -10.82 -16.36
N GLY A 151 5.72 -10.05 -15.58
CA GLY A 151 6.58 -8.98 -16.10
C GLY A 151 7.77 -9.49 -16.91
N THR A 152 8.31 -10.67 -16.60
CA THR A 152 9.36 -11.29 -17.41
C THR A 152 8.80 -11.95 -18.67
N SER A 153 7.61 -12.54 -18.59
CA SER A 153 6.92 -13.14 -19.74
C SER A 153 6.54 -12.10 -20.80
N SER A 154 6.07 -10.92 -20.38
CA SER A 154 5.73 -9.83 -21.31
C SER A 154 6.96 -9.28 -22.04
N ARG A 155 8.12 -9.22 -21.38
CA ARG A 155 9.40 -8.82 -21.99
C ARG A 155 9.94 -9.79 -23.03
N HIS A 156 9.55 -11.07 -22.98
CA HIS A 156 9.95 -12.06 -23.98
C HIS A 156 9.11 -12.03 -25.26
N SER A 157 7.97 -11.33 -25.23
CA SER A 157 7.04 -11.21 -26.37
C SER A 157 7.16 -9.88 -27.13
N SER A 158 8.15 -9.05 -26.78
CA SER A 158 8.48 -7.75 -27.40
C SER A 158 9.90 -7.77 -27.96
#